data_AF-A2FL06-F1
#
_entry.id   AF-A2FL06-F1
#
_cell.length_a   1.000
_cell.length_b   1.000
_cell.length_c   1.000
_cell.angle_alpha   90.00
_cell.angle_beta   90.00
_cell.angle_gamma   90.00
#
_symmetry.space_group_name_H-M   'P 1'
#
loop_
_entity.id
_entity.type
_entity.pdbx_description
1 polymer ?
#
loop_
_entity_poly.entity_id
_entity_poly.type
_entity_poly.pdbx_seq_one_letter_code
_entity_poly.pdbx_strand_id
1 'polypeptide(L)'
;MNFDHEEENIHSKISSIVEMIQKTNDLKGDEKLEQINQILSEVEKVYTAIAELKTSISLFSPTDVEESEHKIKMLEFETNDLEIRAKFLKQKHLVLASSSSAPNLHDLDFSEMISLENLKRSSDVGISTLSSLREAHSILEKSSENVNFLQTTITETEMQVTLLDKINSVTKIILRLIIVIEIIFILYYLLFK
;
A
#
# COMPACT_ATOMS: atom_id res chain seq x y z
N MET A 1 -1.68 -4.87 -19.65
CA MET A 1 -0.92 -3.93 -18.79
C MET A 1 -1.34 -4.23 -17.37
N ASN A 2 -0.42 -4.59 -16.49
CA ASN A 2 -0.73 -4.92 -15.09
C ASN A 2 -0.39 -3.70 -14.24
N PHE A 3 -1.41 -3.01 -13.73
CA PHE A 3 -1.25 -1.77 -12.97
C PHE A 3 -0.31 -1.97 -11.77
N ASP A 4 -0.47 -3.06 -11.02
CA ASP A 4 0.35 -3.35 -9.84
C ASP A 4 1.84 -3.53 -10.18
N HIS A 5 2.14 -4.12 -11.35
CA HIS A 5 3.51 -4.31 -11.79
C HIS A 5 4.19 -2.98 -12.18
N GLU A 6 3.44 -2.05 -12.76
CA GLU A 6 3.94 -0.73 -13.12
C GLU A 6 4.09 0.17 -11.88
N GLU A 7 3.16 0.09 -10.94
CA GLU A 7 3.25 0.72 -9.63
C GLU A 7 4.53 0.27 -8.89
N GLU A 8 4.79 -1.04 -8.80
CA GLU A 8 5.98 -1.59 -8.15
C GLU A 8 7.28 -1.11 -8.81
N ASN A 9 7.31 -1.08 -10.15
CA ASN A 9 8.46 -0.57 -10.90
C ASN A 9 8.72 0.91 -10.61
N ILE A 10 7.67 1.73 -10.53
CA ILE A 10 7.79 3.16 -10.17
C ILE A 10 8.31 3.30 -8.73
N HIS A 11 7.78 2.53 -7.78
CA HIS A 11 8.26 2.54 -6.39
C HIS A 11 9.72 2.10 -6.26
N SER A 12 10.17 1.13 -7.06
CA SER A 12 11.58 0.75 -7.12
C SER A 12 12.46 1.90 -7.60
N LYS A 13 12.02 2.67 -8.61
CA LYS A 13 12.75 3.84 -9.11
C LYS A 13 12.79 4.96 -8.06
N ILE A 14 11.66 5.25 -7.41
CA ILE A 14 11.59 6.22 -6.30
C ILE A 14 12.58 5.86 -5.20
N SER A 15 12.62 4.59 -4.79
CA SER A 15 13.57 4.10 -3.77
C SER A 15 15.03 4.30 -4.19
N SER A 16 15.36 4.00 -5.45
CA SER A 16 16.69 4.24 -6.00
C SER A 16 17.08 5.73 -5.98
N ILE A 17 16.15 6.63 -6.30
CA ILE A 17 16.39 8.08 -6.28
C ILE A 17 16.62 8.58 -4.84
N VAL A 18 15.87 8.05 -3.86
CA VAL A 18 16.09 8.37 -2.44
C VAL A 18 17.53 8.03 -2.02
N GLU A 19 18.04 6.87 -2.41
CA GLU A 19 19.43 6.50 -2.13
C GLU A 19 20.43 7.43 -2.81
N MET A 20 20.19 7.80 -4.07
CA MET A 20 21.03 8.76 -4.78
C MET A 20 21.08 10.11 -4.06
N ILE A 21 19.93 10.62 -3.60
CA ILE A 21 19.84 11.87 -2.82
C ILE A 21 20.65 11.76 -1.52
N GLN A 22 20.57 10.63 -0.81
CA GLN A 22 21.34 10.41 0.42
C GLN A 22 22.84 10.45 0.16
N LYS A 23 23.31 9.69 -0.84
CA LYS A 23 24.73 9.61 -1.23
C LYS A 23 25.28 10.97 -1.73
N THR A 24 24.43 11.79 -2.34
CA THR A 24 24.82 13.12 -2.85
C THR A 24 25.32 14.06 -1.74
N ASN A 25 24.91 13.89 -0.49
CA ASN A 25 25.38 14.73 0.60
C ASN A 25 26.88 14.61 0.85
N ASP A 26 27.46 13.44 0.58
CA ASP A 26 28.88 13.14 0.81
C ASP A 26 29.78 13.59 -0.35
N LEU A 27 29.20 13.85 -1.53
CA LEU A 27 29.91 14.30 -2.72
C LEU A 27 30.24 15.81 -2.68
N LYS A 28 31.29 16.21 -3.40
CA LYS A 28 31.79 17.58 -3.49
C LYS A 28 32.07 17.99 -4.94
N GLY A 29 32.13 19.31 -5.17
CA GLY A 29 32.49 19.87 -6.48
C GLY A 29 31.61 19.38 -7.63
N ASP A 30 32.21 19.17 -8.78
CA ASP A 30 31.52 18.79 -10.02
C ASP A 30 30.86 17.41 -9.93
N GLU A 31 31.41 16.47 -9.15
CA GLU A 31 30.83 15.15 -8.91
C GLU A 31 29.47 15.25 -8.20
N LYS A 32 29.33 16.19 -7.26
CA LYS A 32 28.06 16.47 -6.60
C LYS A 32 27.04 17.02 -7.60
N LEU A 33 27.45 17.95 -8.47
CA LEU A 33 26.57 18.58 -9.45
C LEU A 33 26.09 17.57 -10.49
N GLU A 34 26.97 16.69 -10.96
CA GLU A 34 26.63 15.62 -11.90
C GLU A 34 25.62 14.64 -11.28
N GLN A 35 25.85 14.23 -10.03
CA GLN A 35 24.91 13.37 -9.31
C GLN A 35 23.54 14.04 -9.13
N ILE A 36 23.49 15.35 -8.86
CA ILE A 36 22.25 16.12 -8.76
C ILE A 36 21.51 16.19 -10.11
N ASN A 37 22.22 16.40 -11.22
CA ASN A 37 21.61 16.43 -12.54
C ASN A 37 21.08 15.03 -12.94
N GLN A 38 21.81 13.97 -12.58
CA GLN A 38 21.33 12.60 -12.75
C GLN A 38 20.04 12.33 -11.94
N ILE A 39 19.98 12.79 -10.68
CA ILE A 39 18.77 12.70 -9.86
C ILE A 39 17.59 13.37 -10.56
N LEU A 40 17.76 14.60 -11.05
CA LEU A 40 16.69 15.34 -11.76
C LEU A 40 16.22 14.60 -13.02
N SER A 41 17.15 14.03 -13.79
CA SER A 41 16.80 13.24 -14.98
C SER A 41 16.03 11.96 -14.63
N GLU A 42 16.39 11.26 -13.55
CA GLU A 42 15.63 10.08 -13.10
C GLU A 42 14.24 10.45 -12.56
N VAL A 43 14.10 11.59 -11.89
CA VAL A 43 12.79 12.12 -11.46
C VAL A 43 11.88 12.40 -12.66
N GLU A 44 12.40 13.00 -13.73
CA GLU A 44 11.63 13.22 -14.97
C GLU A 44 11.15 11.90 -15.61
N LYS A 45 11.99 10.86 -15.59
CA LYS A 45 11.59 9.52 -16.08
C LYS A 45 10.49 8.92 -15.22
N VAL A 46 10.51 9.15 -13.90
CA VAL A 46 9.44 8.71 -13.00
C VAL A 46 8.13 9.44 -13.30
N TYR A 47 8.15 10.76 -13.50
CA TYR A 47 6.95 11.50 -13.92
C TYR A 47 6.37 10.99 -15.24
N THR A 48 7.24 10.64 -16.19
CA THR A 48 6.81 10.06 -17.47
C THR A 48 6.10 8.73 -17.26
N ALA A 49 6.67 7.85 -16.42
CA ALA A 49 6.04 6.56 -16.08
C ALA A 49 4.69 6.73 -15.36
N ILE A 50 4.57 7.72 -14.45
CA ILE A 50 3.30 8.03 -13.77
C ILE A 50 2.25 8.52 -14.79
N ALA A 51 2.64 9.35 -15.76
CA ALA A 51 1.73 9.82 -16.80
C ALA A 51 1.23 8.70 -17.73
N GLU A 52 2.10 7.75 -18.07
CA GLU A 52 1.76 6.54 -18.81
C GLU A 52 0.77 5.66 -18.02
N LEU A 53 1.04 5.46 -16.72
CA LEU A 53 0.18 4.71 -15.81
C LEU A 53 -1.22 5.35 -15.70
N LYS A 54 -1.27 6.68 -15.56
CA LYS A 54 -2.52 7.47 -15.51
C LYS A 54 -3.35 7.32 -16.78
N THR A 55 -2.70 7.35 -17.93
CA THR A 55 -3.36 7.16 -19.22
C THR A 55 -3.94 5.74 -19.32
N SER A 56 -3.20 4.76 -18.83
CA SER A 56 -3.60 3.35 -18.85
C SER A 56 -4.83 3.06 -17.97
N ILE A 57 -5.03 3.83 -16.88
CA ILE A 57 -6.19 3.65 -15.99
C ILE A 57 -7.50 4.15 -16.56
N SER A 58 -7.45 5.12 -17.48
CA SER A 58 -8.65 5.66 -18.14
C SER A 58 -9.46 4.60 -18.93
N LEU A 59 -8.91 3.39 -19.06
CA LEU A 59 -9.49 2.24 -19.74
C LEU A 59 -10.15 1.21 -18.80
N PHE A 60 -10.10 1.38 -17.47
CA PHE A 60 -10.66 0.42 -16.49
C PHE A 60 -12.06 0.79 -15.97
N SER A 61 -12.66 -0.14 -15.21
CA SER A 61 -13.97 0.00 -14.55
C SER A 61 -13.96 1.09 -13.47
N PRO A 62 -15.05 1.87 -13.27
CA PRO A 62 -15.06 3.02 -12.37
C PRO A 62 -14.68 2.73 -10.90
N THR A 63 -14.89 1.51 -10.40
CA THR A 63 -14.48 1.13 -9.03
C THR A 63 -12.97 0.90 -8.92
N ASP A 64 -12.36 0.29 -9.93
CA ASP A 64 -10.90 0.08 -10.00
C ASP A 64 -10.16 1.40 -10.27
N VAL A 65 -10.84 2.36 -10.92
CA VAL A 65 -10.31 3.70 -11.21
C VAL A 65 -10.10 4.51 -9.93
N GLU A 66 -11.02 4.47 -8.96
CA GLU A 66 -10.93 5.31 -7.75
C GLU A 66 -9.74 4.90 -6.84
N GLU A 67 -9.54 3.59 -6.64
CA GLU A 67 -8.39 3.07 -5.89
C GLU A 67 -7.06 3.36 -6.62
N SER A 68 -7.02 3.11 -7.93
CA SER A 68 -5.83 3.34 -8.74
C SER A 68 -5.48 4.84 -8.86
N GLU A 69 -6.48 5.74 -8.86
CA GLU A 69 -6.28 7.19 -8.78
C GLU A 69 -5.63 7.62 -7.47
N HIS A 70 -6.02 7.01 -6.35
CA HIS A 70 -5.41 7.32 -5.05
C HIS A 70 -3.94 6.91 -5.02
N LYS A 71 -3.63 5.72 -5.54
CA LYS A 71 -2.24 5.24 -5.68
C LYS A 71 -1.40 6.14 -6.60
N ILE A 72 -1.94 6.61 -7.71
CA ILE A 72 -1.25 7.59 -8.57
C ILE A 72 -0.96 8.89 -7.83
N LYS A 73 -1.93 9.45 -7.11
CA LYS A 73 -1.72 10.70 -6.36
C LYS A 73 -0.62 10.56 -5.32
N MET A 74 -0.50 9.37 -4.71
CA MET A 74 0.60 9.05 -3.81
C MET A 74 1.96 9.08 -4.55
N LEU A 75 2.06 8.46 -5.72
CA LEU A 75 3.26 8.47 -6.55
C LEU A 75 3.64 9.88 -7.04
N GLU A 76 2.65 10.68 -7.47
CA GLU A 76 2.85 12.08 -7.86
C GLU A 76 3.41 12.89 -6.67
N PHE A 77 2.87 12.68 -5.47
CA PHE A 77 3.35 13.35 -4.27
C PHE A 77 4.79 12.94 -3.90
N GLU A 78 5.08 11.63 -3.85
CA GLU A 78 6.42 11.10 -3.55
C GLU A 78 7.46 11.63 -4.57
N THR A 79 7.10 11.67 -5.86
CA THR A 79 8.01 12.15 -6.92
C THR A 79 8.27 13.65 -6.82
N ASN A 80 7.25 14.45 -6.50
CA ASN A 80 7.39 15.89 -6.30
C ASN A 80 8.27 16.23 -5.09
N ASP A 81 8.21 15.45 -4.01
CA ASP A 81 9.15 15.58 -2.89
C ASP A 81 10.60 15.42 -3.35
N LEU A 82 10.88 14.38 -4.14
CA LEU A 82 12.22 14.10 -4.66
C LEU A 82 12.72 15.25 -5.54
N GLU A 83 11.85 15.80 -6.40
CA GLU A 83 12.16 16.95 -7.24
C GLU A 83 12.55 18.18 -6.40
N ILE A 84 11.74 18.51 -5.37
CA ILE A 84 12.00 19.64 -4.47
C ILE A 84 13.35 19.46 -3.76
N ARG A 85 13.63 18.26 -3.25
CA ARG A 85 14.91 17.95 -2.58
C ARG A 85 16.10 18.06 -3.53
N ALA A 86 15.96 17.58 -4.77
CA ALA A 86 17.00 17.67 -5.78
C ALA A 86 17.29 19.13 -6.18
N LYS A 87 16.24 19.93 -6.41
CA LYS A 87 16.37 21.38 -6.68
C LYS A 87 17.01 22.12 -5.51
N PHE A 88 16.63 21.80 -4.27
CA PHE A 88 17.25 22.39 -3.08
C PHE A 88 18.75 22.04 -2.98
N LEU A 89 19.13 20.79 -3.25
CA LEU A 89 20.54 20.38 -3.30
C LEU A 89 21.32 21.15 -4.36
N LYS A 90 20.74 21.34 -5.55
CA LYS A 90 21.33 22.14 -6.64
C LYS A 90 21.56 23.59 -6.21
N GLN A 91 20.52 24.23 -5.68
CA GLN A 91 20.59 25.63 -5.25
C GLN A 91 21.64 25.83 -4.15
N LYS A 92 21.65 24.95 -3.14
CA LYS A 92 22.66 24.98 -2.07
C LYS A 92 24.08 24.84 -2.61
N HIS A 93 24.30 23.97 -3.59
CA HIS A 93 25.61 23.83 -4.24
C HIS A 93 26.03 25.11 -4.99
N LEU A 94 25.12 25.71 -5.77
CA LEU A 94 25.39 26.95 -6.50
C LEU A 94 25.70 28.12 -5.57
N VAL A 95 24.97 28.27 -4.45
CA VAL A 95 25.22 29.29 -3.43
C VAL A 95 26.62 29.14 -2.83
N LEU A 96 26.99 27.91 -2.46
CA LEU A 96 28.30 27.62 -1.86
C LEU A 96 29.45 27.85 -2.86
N ALA A 97 29.29 27.43 -4.12
CA ALA A 97 30.28 27.66 -5.17
C ALA A 97 30.51 29.17 -5.40
N SER A 98 29.43 29.95 -5.45
CA SER A 98 29.45 31.41 -5.67
C SER A 98 30.11 32.18 -4.52
N SER A 99 30.06 31.67 -3.28
CA SER A 99 30.65 32.33 -2.10
C SER A 99 32.19 32.37 -2.11
N SER A 100 32.84 31.58 -2.97
CA SER A 100 34.30 31.54 -3.11
C SER A 100 34.88 32.64 -4.03
N SER A 101 34.01 33.42 -4.68
CA SER A 101 34.36 34.53 -5.57
C SER A 101 33.40 35.71 -5.36
N ALA A 102 33.82 36.77 -4.68
CA ALA A 102 32.99 37.97 -4.48
C ALA A 102 33.20 39.02 -5.61
N PRO A 103 32.18 39.79 -6.06
CA PRO A 103 30.74 39.66 -5.78
C PRO A 103 29.80 39.87 -7.01
N ASN A 104 28.62 39.25 -6.95
CA ASN A 104 27.33 39.93 -7.11
C ASN A 104 26.30 39.19 -6.24
N LEU A 105 26.15 39.68 -5.01
CA LEU A 105 25.31 39.09 -3.95
C LEU A 105 23.80 39.27 -4.22
N HIS A 106 23.43 40.01 -5.27
CA HIS A 106 22.05 40.32 -5.64
C HIS A 106 21.39 39.25 -6.55
N ASP A 107 22.17 38.33 -7.12
CA ASP A 107 21.65 37.28 -8.03
C ASP A 107 21.41 35.93 -7.33
N LEU A 108 21.80 35.81 -6.05
CA LEU A 108 21.42 34.67 -5.24
C LEU A 108 19.97 34.88 -4.78
N ASP A 109 19.03 34.22 -5.45
CA ASP A 109 17.63 34.25 -5.08
C ASP A 109 17.41 33.47 -3.77
N PHE A 110 17.73 34.12 -2.66
CA PHE A 110 17.44 33.63 -1.31
C PHE A 110 15.93 33.44 -1.10
N SER A 111 15.07 34.13 -1.87
CA SER A 111 13.62 33.92 -1.84
C SER A 111 13.26 32.55 -2.41
N GLU A 112 13.90 32.13 -3.50
CA GLU A 112 13.75 30.78 -4.05
C GLU A 112 14.26 29.71 -3.07
N MET A 113 15.41 29.94 -2.42
CA MET A 113 15.94 29.00 -1.43
C MET A 113 15.01 28.84 -0.21
N ILE A 114 14.48 29.94 0.34
CA ILE A 114 13.51 29.92 1.44
C ILE A 114 12.21 29.23 1.01
N SER A 115 11.76 29.48 -0.23
CA SER A 115 10.57 28.84 -0.79
C SER A 115 10.76 27.32 -0.92
N LEU A 116 11.92 26.88 -1.43
CA LEU A 116 12.28 25.46 -1.53
C LEU A 116 12.44 24.79 -0.16
N GLU A 117 12.96 25.49 0.84
CA GLU A 117 13.08 24.95 2.20
C GLU A 117 11.72 24.79 2.89
N ASN A 118 10.81 25.75 2.70
CA ASN A 118 9.43 25.64 3.16
C ASN A 118 8.68 24.52 2.44
N LEU A 119 8.86 24.40 1.12
CA LEU A 119 8.32 23.29 0.31
C LEU A 119 8.86 21.95 0.79
N LYS A 120 10.17 21.84 1.03
CA LYS A 120 10.80 20.63 1.57
C LYS A 120 10.23 20.27 2.94
N ARG A 121 10.10 21.22 3.86
CA ARG A 121 9.50 20.99 5.19
C ARG A 121 8.05 20.52 5.09
N SER A 122 7.25 21.16 4.25
CA SER A 122 5.87 20.76 4.00
C SER A 122 5.79 19.35 3.40
N SER A 123 6.72 19.03 2.51
CA SER A 123 6.84 17.73 1.86
C SER A 123 7.26 16.63 2.84
N ASP A 124 8.24 16.90 3.71
CA ASP A 124 8.67 16.00 4.78
C ASP A 124 7.49 15.65 5.72
N VAL A 125 6.66 16.63 6.09
CA VAL A 125 5.44 16.42 6.88
C VAL A 125 4.41 15.59 6.11
N GLY A 126 4.17 15.92 4.83
CA GLY A 126 3.23 15.19 3.98
C GLY A 126 3.63 13.72 3.77
N ILE A 127 4.91 13.43 3.52
CA ILE A 127 5.42 12.05 3.43
C ILE A 127 5.20 11.30 4.75
N SER A 128 5.51 11.92 5.89
CA SER A 128 5.31 11.25 7.18
C SER A 128 3.83 10.89 7.41
N THR A 129 2.91 11.78 7.01
CA THR A 129 1.46 11.57 7.13
C THR A 129 0.99 10.46 6.18
N LEU A 130 1.48 10.47 4.94
CA LEU A 130 1.13 9.47 3.93
C LEU A 130 1.70 8.08 4.23
N SER A 131 2.92 8.00 4.77
CA SER A 131 3.49 6.74 5.24
C SER A 131 2.67 6.14 6.38
N SER A 132 2.21 6.97 7.32
CA SER A 132 1.31 6.56 8.41
C SER A 132 -0.06 6.10 7.86
N LEU A 133 -0.57 6.78 6.83
CA LEU A 133 -1.83 6.39 6.18
C LEU A 133 -1.70 5.06 5.42
N ARG A 134 -0.58 4.84 4.72
CA ARG A 134 -0.27 3.57 4.03
C ARG A 134 -0.16 2.43 5.04
N GLU A 135 0.48 2.65 6.18
CA GLU A 135 0.57 1.65 7.25
C GLU A 135 -0.81 1.33 7.84
N ALA A 136 -1.63 2.35 8.11
CA ALA A 136 -3.01 2.16 8.54
C ALA A 136 -3.85 1.36 7.52
N HIS A 137 -3.67 1.61 6.22
CA HIS A 137 -4.34 0.86 5.16
C HIS A 137 -3.91 -0.61 5.14
N SER A 138 -2.61 -0.90 5.26
CA SER A 138 -2.11 -2.28 5.33
C SER A 138 -2.67 -3.04 6.55
N ILE A 139 -2.85 -2.35 7.69
CA ILE A 139 -3.49 -2.92 8.88
C ILE A 139 -4.97 -3.23 8.60
N LEU A 140 -5.69 -2.32 7.95
CA LEU A 140 -7.10 -2.52 7.58
C LEU A 140 -7.29 -3.69 6.61
N GLU A 141 -6.41 -3.84 5.63
CA GLU A 141 -6.44 -4.95 4.66
C GLU A 141 -6.26 -6.30 5.35
N LYS A 142 -5.25 -6.43 6.22
CA LYS A 142 -5.07 -7.62 7.07
C LYS A 142 -6.27 -7.89 7.98
N SER A 143 -6.91 -6.83 8.49
CA SER A 143 -8.13 -6.97 9.28
C SER A 143 -9.30 -7.50 8.44
N SER A 144 -9.43 -7.06 7.19
CA SER A 144 -10.45 -7.53 6.25
C SER A 144 -10.27 -9.02 5.92
N GLU A 145 -9.04 -9.46 5.68
CA GLU A 145 -8.72 -10.88 5.47
C GLU A 145 -9.11 -11.74 6.68
N ASN A 146 -8.83 -11.26 7.90
CA ASN A 146 -9.23 -11.94 9.13
C ASN A 146 -10.76 -12.03 9.29
N VAL A 147 -11.49 -10.97 8.93
CA VAL A 147 -12.96 -10.98 8.96
C VAL A 147 -13.50 -12.03 7.97
N ASN A 148 -12.95 -12.11 6.76
CA ASN A 148 -13.36 -13.11 5.77
C ASN A 148 -13.08 -14.55 6.23
N PHE A 149 -11.94 -14.77 6.88
CA PHE A 149 -11.61 -16.07 7.50
C PHE A 149 -12.61 -16.45 8.61
N LEU A 150 -12.95 -15.51 9.49
CA LEU A 150 -13.95 -15.73 10.54
C LEU A 150 -15.34 -16.02 9.96
N GLN A 151 -15.75 -15.30 8.91
CA GLN A 151 -17.02 -15.54 8.22
C GLN A 151 -17.13 -16.97 7.68
N THR A 152 -16.03 -17.47 7.08
CA THR A 152 -15.95 -18.84 6.57
C THR A 152 -16.05 -19.86 7.72
N THR A 153 -15.34 -19.61 8.82
CA THR A 153 -15.37 -20.46 10.03
C THR A 153 -16.76 -20.51 10.66
N ILE A 154 -17.47 -19.38 10.72
CA ILE A 154 -18.86 -19.32 11.22
C ILE A 154 -19.77 -20.17 10.34
N THR A 155 -19.65 -20.04 9.02
CA THR A 155 -20.48 -20.78 8.06
C THR A 155 -20.25 -22.30 8.19
N GLU A 156 -19.00 -22.74 8.36
CA GLU A 156 -18.67 -24.15 8.62
C GLU A 156 -19.26 -24.64 9.95
N THR A 157 -19.19 -23.81 10.99
CA THR A 157 -19.74 -24.15 12.31
C THR A 157 -21.26 -24.28 12.28
N GLU A 158 -21.97 -23.38 11.59
CA GLU A 158 -23.43 -23.46 11.39
C GLU A 158 -23.83 -24.74 10.65
N MET A 159 -23.03 -25.15 9.65
CA MET A 159 -23.24 -26.40 8.93
C MET A 159 -23.08 -27.62 9.86
N GLN A 160 -22.07 -27.62 10.73
CA GLN A 160 -21.85 -28.69 11.71
C GLN A 160 -22.97 -28.77 12.75
N VAL A 161 -23.45 -27.63 13.26
CA VAL A 161 -24.59 -27.57 14.18
C VAL A 161 -25.84 -28.17 13.52
N THR A 162 -26.11 -27.80 12.27
CA THR A 162 -27.25 -28.35 11.50
C THR A 162 -27.12 -29.87 11.32
N LEU A 163 -25.91 -30.37 11.07
CA LEU A 163 -25.63 -31.79 10.94
C LEU A 163 -25.86 -32.53 12.27
N LEU A 164 -25.42 -31.94 13.39
CA LEU A 164 -25.63 -32.47 14.73
C LEU A 164 -27.11 -32.56 15.09
N ASP A 165 -27.91 -31.54 14.74
CA ASP A 165 -29.36 -31.56 14.95
C ASP A 165 -30.04 -32.68 14.15
N LYS A 166 -29.60 -32.91 12.91
CA LYS A 166 -30.08 -34.05 12.10
C LYS A 166 -29.73 -35.39 12.74
N ILE A 167 -28.49 -35.56 13.21
CA ILE A 167 -28.06 -36.77 13.90
C ILE A 167 -28.90 -37.00 15.16
N ASN A 168 -29.11 -35.97 15.98
CA ASN A 168 -29.94 -36.06 17.18
C ASN A 168 -31.39 -36.45 16.87
N SER A 169 -31.96 -35.92 15.78
CA SER A 169 -33.29 -36.31 15.31
C SER A 169 -33.36 -37.79 14.92
N VAL A 170 -32.39 -38.27 14.14
CA VAL A 170 -32.30 -39.68 13.73
C VAL A 170 -32.11 -40.60 14.93
N THR A 171 -31.23 -40.26 15.86
CA THR A 171 -31.00 -41.04 17.09
C THR A 171 -32.26 -41.17 17.93
N LYS A 172 -33.08 -40.11 18.04
CA LYS A 172 -34.39 -40.18 18.72
C LYS A 172 -35.35 -41.15 18.03
N ILE A 173 -35.36 -41.20 16.70
CA ILE A 173 -36.19 -42.14 15.92
C ILE A 173 -35.72 -43.58 16.18
N ILE A 174 -34.41 -43.84 16.08
CA ILE A 174 -33.84 -45.17 16.32
C ILE A 174 -34.16 -45.65 17.74
N LEU A 175 -33.98 -44.80 18.75
CA LEU A 175 -34.28 -45.15 20.14
C LEU A 175 -35.75 -45.56 20.33
N ARG A 176 -36.69 -44.83 19.69
CA ARG A 176 -38.11 -45.17 19.71
C ARG A 176 -38.37 -46.53 19.05
N LEU A 177 -37.71 -46.83 17.93
CA LEU A 177 -37.86 -48.12 17.25
C LEU A 177 -37.36 -49.28 18.10
N ILE A 178 -36.22 -49.13 18.79
CA ILE A 178 -35.67 -50.16 19.70
C ILE A 178 -36.68 -50.49 20.80
N ILE A 179 -37.25 -49.46 21.45
CA ILE A 179 -38.26 -49.65 22.50
C ILE A 179 -39.47 -50.41 21.97
N VAL A 180 -39.96 -50.07 20.77
CA VAL A 180 -41.10 -50.76 20.14
C VAL A 180 -40.76 -52.24 19.88
N ILE A 181 -39.56 -52.54 19.37
CA ILE A 181 -39.11 -53.91 19.13
C ILE A 181 -39.05 -54.72 20.45
N GLU A 182 -38.49 -54.13 21.51
CA GLU A 182 -38.42 -54.78 22.83
C GLU A 182 -39.82 -55.10 23.38
N ILE A 183 -40.77 -54.17 23.26
CA ILE A 183 -42.17 -54.39 23.68
C ILE A 183 -42.80 -55.54 22.90
N ILE A 184 -42.61 -55.58 21.57
CA ILE A 184 -43.13 -56.67 20.72
C ILE A 184 -42.53 -58.01 21.16
N PHE A 185 -41.23 -58.06 21.44
CA PHE A 185 -40.56 -59.27 21.88
C PHE A 185 -41.09 -59.78 23.23
N ILE A 186 -41.29 -58.89 24.20
CA ILE A 186 -41.88 -59.22 25.50
C ILE A 186 -43.31 -59.76 25.33
N LEU A 187 -44.14 -59.10 24.51
CA LEU A 187 -45.51 -59.54 24.24
C LEU A 187 -45.56 -60.89 23.55
N TYR A 188 -44.70 -61.12 22.56
CA TYR A 188 -44.57 -62.41 21.89
C TYR A 188 -44.23 -63.52 22.87
N TYR A 189 -43.25 -63.29 23.75
CA TYR A 189 -42.85 -64.27 24.76
C TYR A 189 -43.97 -64.58 25.76
N LEU A 190 -44.79 -63.59 26.15
CA LEU A 190 -45.94 -63.80 27.05
C LEU A 190 -47.11 -64.57 26.40
N LEU A 191 -47.29 -64.44 25.09
CA LEU A 191 -48.41 -65.06 24.37
C LEU A 191 -48.13 -66.48 23.88
N PHE A 192 -46.87 -66.79 23.57
CA PHE A 192 -46.47 -68.03 22.91
C PHE A 192 -45.57 -68.95 23.75
N LYS A 193 -45.39 -68.64 25.04
CA LYS A 193 -44.74 -69.51 26.02
C LYS A 193 -45.73 -69.93 27.09
#